data_AF-G2IQL0-F1
#
_entry.id   AF-G2IQL0-F1
#
_cell.length_a   1.000
_cell.length_b   1.000
_cell.length_c   1.000
_cell.angle_alpha   90.00
_cell.angle_beta   90.00
_cell.angle_gamma   90.00
#
_symmetry.space_group_name_H-M   'P 1'
#
loop_
_entity.id
_entity.type
_entity.pdbx_description
1 polymer ?
#
loop_
_entity_poly.entity_id
_entity_poly.type
_entity_poly.pdbx_seq_one_letter_code
_entity_poly.pdbx_strand_id
1 'polypeptide(L)'
;MNIKAIILPLASLGMAAAATATVRTSVVLDEERMARQEERHVIATPIAGIENRFWFNYRTDINEARKELTSDLRRASDTEDLRDAWDEYRHELSHNRGRYVKEMAKRGYRYGTVTVGS
;
A
#
# COMPACT_ATOMS: atom_id res chain seq x y z
N MET A 1 3.21 81.55 -6.92
CA MET A 1 2.55 80.65 -5.96
C MET A 1 1.31 80.07 -6.64
N ASN A 2 1.32 78.78 -6.95
CA ASN A 2 0.14 77.94 -7.20
C ASN A 2 0.59 76.47 -7.20
N ILE A 3 0.02 75.71 -6.29
CA ILE A 3 0.32 74.30 -5.97
C ILE A 3 -0.68 73.42 -6.71
N LYS A 4 -0.28 72.17 -7.02
CA LYS A 4 -1.05 70.96 -7.40
C LYS A 4 -0.83 70.54 -8.86
N ALA A 5 -0.67 69.26 -9.21
CA ALA A 5 -0.72 68.01 -8.46
C ALA A 5 0.22 67.00 -9.12
N ILE A 6 0.88 66.19 -8.30
CA ILE A 6 1.66 65.02 -8.72
C ILE A 6 0.67 63.89 -8.99
N ILE A 7 0.68 63.31 -10.20
CA ILE A 7 0.00 62.05 -10.49
C ILE A 7 1.09 61.00 -10.68
N LEU A 8 1.20 60.11 -9.69
CA LEU A 8 2.06 58.92 -9.73
C LEU A 8 1.42 57.86 -10.65
N PRO A 9 2.18 57.19 -11.53
CA PRO A 9 1.67 56.05 -12.26
C PRO A 9 1.58 54.84 -11.31
N LEU A 10 0.36 54.34 -11.08
CA LEU A 10 0.12 53.08 -10.39
C LEU A 10 0.58 51.93 -11.32
N ALA A 11 1.75 51.37 -11.04
CA ALA A 11 2.22 50.17 -11.71
C ALA A 11 1.37 48.97 -11.26
N SER A 12 0.66 48.36 -12.22
CA SER A 12 -0.11 47.14 -12.03
C SER A 12 0.82 45.96 -11.72
N LEU A 13 0.81 45.50 -10.47
CA LEU A 13 1.55 44.32 -10.04
C LEU A 13 0.77 43.06 -10.43
N GLY A 14 1.13 42.44 -11.55
CA GLY A 14 0.65 41.11 -11.91
C GLY A 14 1.22 40.08 -10.95
N MET A 15 0.40 39.58 -10.02
CA MET A 15 0.73 38.36 -9.27
C MET A 15 0.52 37.16 -10.20
N ALA A 16 1.58 36.75 -10.90
CA ALA A 16 1.68 35.40 -11.41
C ALA A 16 1.82 34.47 -10.20
N ALA A 17 0.71 33.89 -9.74
CA ALA A 17 0.76 32.74 -8.84
C ALA A 17 1.37 31.59 -9.65
N ALA A 18 2.68 31.38 -9.50
CA ALA A 18 3.33 30.17 -9.96
C ALA A 18 2.64 29.00 -9.25
N ALA A 19 1.86 28.22 -9.99
CA ALA A 19 1.41 26.92 -9.53
C ALA A 19 2.66 26.07 -9.34
N THR A 20 3.18 26.00 -8.12
CA THR A 20 4.20 25.04 -7.75
C THR A 20 3.56 23.67 -7.93
N ALA A 21 3.79 23.04 -9.08
CA ALA A 21 3.51 21.64 -9.27
C ALA A 21 4.44 20.89 -8.32
N THR A 22 3.96 20.57 -7.13
CA THR A 22 4.66 19.71 -6.18
C THR A 22 4.85 18.38 -6.89
N VAL A 23 6.05 18.12 -7.37
CA VAL A 23 6.47 16.78 -7.76
C VAL A 23 6.39 15.95 -6.50
N ARG A 24 5.26 15.26 -6.29
CA ARG A 24 5.17 14.17 -5.32
C ARG A 24 6.01 13.03 -5.89
N THR A 25 7.33 13.11 -5.74
CA THR A 25 8.14 11.90 -5.62
C THR A 25 7.58 11.17 -4.42
N SER A 26 6.64 10.27 -4.65
CA SER A 26 6.11 9.38 -3.62
C SER A 26 7.28 8.59 -3.08
N VAL A 27 7.80 9.01 -1.93
CA VAL A 27 8.70 8.19 -1.14
C VAL A 27 7.92 6.93 -0.83
N VAL A 28 8.30 5.82 -1.45
CA VAL A 28 7.71 4.51 -1.12
C VAL A 28 8.13 4.22 0.31
N LEU A 29 7.16 4.02 1.20
CA LEU A 29 7.42 3.68 2.60
C LEU A 29 8.10 2.32 2.69
N ASP A 30 8.95 2.12 3.69
CA ASP A 30 9.60 0.82 3.88
C ASP A 30 8.57 -0.27 4.18
N GLU A 31 7.52 0.06 4.93
CA GLU A 31 6.37 -0.79 5.23
C GLU A 31 5.66 -1.22 3.94
N GLU A 32 5.42 -0.28 3.01
CA GLU A 32 4.86 -0.60 1.69
C GLU A 32 5.78 -1.57 0.93
N ARG A 33 7.09 -1.31 0.92
CA ARG A 33 8.04 -2.21 0.24
C ARG A 33 8.01 -3.62 0.83
N MET A 34 8.01 -3.73 2.15
CA MET A 34 7.95 -5.01 2.85
C MET A 34 6.62 -5.73 2.60
N ALA A 35 5.49 -5.01 2.64
CA ALA A 35 4.19 -5.57 2.34
C ALA A 35 4.11 -6.10 0.89
N ARG A 36 4.68 -5.37 -0.07
CA ARG A 36 4.77 -5.84 -1.47
C ARG A 36 5.69 -7.03 -1.66
N GLN A 37 6.76 -7.16 -0.85
CA GLN A 37 7.58 -8.36 -0.83
C GLN A 37 6.78 -9.54 -0.27
N GLU A 38 6.05 -9.31 0.82
CA GLU A 38 5.20 -10.31 1.45
C GLU A 38 4.07 -10.78 0.52
N GLU A 39 3.51 -9.89 -0.29
CA GLU A 39 2.50 -10.22 -1.28
C GLU A 39 3.03 -11.19 -2.37
N ARG A 40 4.34 -11.18 -2.66
CA ARG A 40 4.96 -12.16 -3.57
C ARG A 40 4.96 -13.58 -2.98
N HIS A 41 4.78 -13.71 -1.67
CA HIS A 41 4.64 -14.99 -0.99
C HIS A 41 3.20 -15.48 -0.91
N VAL A 42 2.22 -14.75 -1.49
CA VAL A 42 0.85 -15.24 -1.60
C VAL A 42 0.81 -16.52 -2.43
N ILE A 43 0.20 -17.56 -1.87
CA ILE A 43 0.08 -18.86 -2.51
C ILE A 43 -0.96 -18.76 -3.61
N ALA A 44 -0.53 -18.75 -4.87
CA ALA A 44 -1.42 -18.57 -6.02
C ALA A 44 -2.17 -19.84 -6.44
N THR A 45 -1.68 -21.02 -6.04
CA THR A 45 -2.26 -22.33 -6.38
C THR A 45 -2.46 -23.17 -5.12
N PRO A 46 -3.52 -23.97 -5.01
CA PRO A 46 -3.76 -24.79 -3.82
C PRO A 46 -2.59 -25.72 -3.52
N ILE A 47 -2.24 -25.85 -2.25
CA ILE A 47 -1.20 -26.78 -1.79
C ILE A 47 -1.61 -28.20 -2.20
N ALA A 48 -0.68 -28.92 -2.84
CA ALA A 48 -0.90 -30.26 -3.41
C ALA A 48 -2.00 -30.34 -4.48
N GLY A 49 -2.43 -29.21 -5.06
CA GLY A 49 -3.52 -29.19 -6.04
C GLY A 49 -4.92 -29.36 -5.42
N ILE A 50 -5.05 -29.29 -4.09
CA ILE A 50 -6.29 -29.62 -3.38
C ILE A 50 -7.11 -28.37 -3.05
N GLU A 51 -8.25 -28.24 -3.73
CA GLU A 51 -9.24 -27.19 -3.45
C GLU A 51 -10.19 -27.59 -2.31
N ASN A 52 -9.73 -27.40 -1.07
CA ASN A 52 -10.54 -27.63 0.13
C ASN A 52 -10.98 -26.32 0.79
N ARG A 53 -11.78 -26.41 1.86
CA ARG A 53 -12.25 -25.23 2.61
C ARG A 53 -11.13 -24.29 3.07
N PHE A 54 -9.93 -24.80 3.38
CA PHE A 54 -8.83 -23.98 3.86
C PHE A 54 -8.20 -23.16 2.72
N TRP A 55 -8.15 -23.72 1.52
CA TRP A 55 -7.76 -22.99 0.32
C TRP A 55 -8.72 -21.83 0.04
N PHE A 56 -10.03 -22.11 0.06
CA PHE A 56 -11.03 -21.06 -0.19
C PHE A 56 -11.03 -19.99 0.92
N ASN A 57 -10.93 -20.39 2.19
CA ASN A 57 -10.81 -19.43 3.29
C ASN A 57 -9.56 -18.57 3.12
N TYR A 58 -8.41 -19.16 2.83
CA TYR A 58 -7.17 -18.41 2.59
C TYR A 58 -7.33 -17.38 1.48
N ARG A 59 -7.95 -17.75 0.34
CA ARG A 59 -8.20 -16.79 -0.74
C ARG A 59 -9.13 -15.65 -0.33
N THR A 60 -10.18 -15.97 0.43
CA THR A 60 -11.09 -14.96 0.98
C THR A 60 -10.34 -14.01 1.90
N ASP A 61 -9.54 -14.54 2.84
CA ASP A 61 -8.77 -13.75 3.80
C ASP A 61 -7.77 -12.82 3.07
N ILE A 62 -7.11 -13.29 2.02
CA ILE A 62 -6.21 -12.45 1.19
C ILE A 62 -6.96 -11.34 0.45
N ASN A 63 -8.17 -11.63 -0.06
CA ASN A 63 -8.98 -10.62 -0.75
C ASN A 63 -9.55 -9.58 0.21
N GLU A 64 -9.90 -9.99 1.44
CA GLU A 64 -10.38 -9.07 2.48
C GLU A 64 -9.24 -8.15 2.93
N ALA A 65 -8.05 -8.68 3.22
CA ALA A 65 -6.87 -7.87 3.56
C ALA A 65 -6.54 -6.80 2.49
N ARG A 66 -6.65 -7.15 1.21
CA ARG A 66 -6.46 -6.18 0.09
C ARG A 66 -7.53 -5.09 0.06
N LYS A 67 -8.77 -5.45 0.36
CA LYS A 67 -9.91 -4.52 0.41
C LYS A 67 -9.77 -3.59 1.61
N GLU A 68 -9.37 -4.12 2.76
CA GLU A 68 -9.12 -3.37 3.99
C GLU A 68 -7.98 -2.37 3.79
N LEU A 69 -6.81 -2.82 3.28
CA LEU A 69 -5.73 -1.92 2.89
C LEU A 69 -6.21 -0.77 1.99
N THR A 70 -7.00 -1.07 0.96
CA THR A 70 -7.54 -0.02 0.06
C THR A 70 -8.42 0.98 0.81
N SER A 71 -9.22 0.47 1.76
CA SER A 71 -10.07 1.26 2.65
C SER A 71 -9.25 2.15 3.57
N ASP A 72 -8.18 1.62 4.15
CA ASP A 72 -7.36 2.26 5.18
C ASP A 72 -6.45 3.31 4.58
N LEU A 73 -5.82 3.01 3.44
CA LEU A 73 -5.06 4.00 2.66
C LEU A 73 -5.93 5.18 2.21
N ARG A 74 -7.23 4.97 2.00
CA ARG A 74 -8.18 6.06 1.68
C ARG A 74 -8.55 6.91 2.89
N ARG A 75 -8.52 6.32 4.10
CA ARG A 75 -8.84 6.99 5.36
C ARG A 75 -7.63 7.61 6.06
N ALA A 76 -6.43 7.16 5.71
CA ALA A 76 -5.17 7.66 6.27
C ALA A 76 -5.05 9.17 6.12
N SER A 77 -4.73 9.83 7.23
CA SER A 77 -4.65 11.29 7.35
C SER A 77 -3.23 11.79 7.44
N ASP A 78 -2.30 10.96 7.92
CA ASP A 78 -0.88 11.27 7.99
C ASP A 78 0.02 10.10 7.54
N THR A 79 1.34 10.26 7.72
CA THR A 79 2.31 9.24 7.31
C THR A 79 2.31 8.02 8.24
N GLU A 80 1.97 8.19 9.51
CA GLU A 80 1.93 7.07 10.45
C GLU A 80 0.74 6.18 10.16
N ASP A 81 -0.43 6.76 9.86
CA ASP A 81 -1.60 6.01 9.38
C ASP A 81 -1.27 5.16 8.13
N LEU A 82 -0.45 5.69 7.22
CA LEU A 82 -0.01 4.95 6.03
C LEU A 82 0.93 3.79 6.40
N ARG A 83 1.86 4.00 7.34
CA ARG A 83 2.78 2.95 7.80
C ARG A 83 2.03 1.82 8.49
N ASP A 84 1.12 2.17 9.38
CA ASP A 84 0.30 1.22 10.12
C ASP A 84 -0.55 0.37 9.17
N ALA A 85 -1.23 1.01 8.20
CA ALA A 85 -2.03 0.28 7.20
C ALA A 85 -1.18 -0.71 6.37
N TRP A 86 0.03 -0.31 5.96
CA TRP A 86 0.92 -1.20 5.22
C TRP A 86 1.51 -2.31 6.09
N ASP A 87 1.85 -2.04 7.35
CA ASP A 87 2.39 -3.03 8.27
C ASP A 87 1.33 -4.06 8.69
N GLU A 88 0.10 -3.62 8.95
CA GLU A 88 -1.03 -4.49 9.22
C GLU A 88 -1.30 -5.41 8.04
N TYR A 89 -1.41 -4.86 6.82
CA TYR A 89 -1.57 -5.66 5.61
C TYR A 89 -0.46 -6.71 5.46
N ARG A 90 0.81 -6.34 5.67
CA ARG A 90 1.94 -7.29 5.67
C ARG A 90 1.74 -8.40 6.71
N HIS A 91 1.37 -8.03 7.93
CA HIS A 91 1.14 -8.99 9.01
C HIS A 91 0.04 -9.99 8.65
N GLU A 92 -1.08 -9.50 8.11
CA GLU A 92 -2.22 -10.34 7.71
C GLU A 92 -1.87 -11.32 6.60
N LEU A 93 -1.13 -10.88 5.57
CA LEU A 93 -0.67 -11.77 4.50
C LEU A 93 0.16 -12.94 5.06
N SER A 94 1.11 -12.63 5.95
CA SER A 94 1.97 -13.63 6.59
C SER A 94 1.17 -14.56 7.50
N HIS A 95 0.31 -13.99 8.33
CA HIS A 95 -0.54 -14.73 9.27
C HIS A 95 -1.47 -15.70 8.55
N ASN A 96 -2.20 -15.22 7.54
CA ASN A 96 -3.16 -16.00 6.77
C ASN A 96 -2.46 -17.10 5.97
N ARG A 97 -1.29 -16.81 5.38
CA ARG A 97 -0.46 -17.85 4.76
C ARG A 97 -0.03 -18.90 5.77
N GLY A 98 0.50 -18.48 6.92
CA GLY A 98 0.93 -19.38 7.99
C GLY A 98 -0.19 -20.29 8.49
N ARG A 99 -1.41 -19.76 8.64
CA ARG A 99 -2.60 -20.55 9.00
C ARG A 99 -2.94 -21.58 7.93
N TYR A 100 -2.97 -21.18 6.66
CA TYR A 100 -3.26 -22.12 5.57
C TYR A 100 -2.22 -23.24 5.50
N VAL A 101 -0.93 -22.88 5.52
CA VAL A 101 0.19 -23.84 5.53
C VAL A 101 0.09 -24.79 6.72
N LYS A 102 -0.20 -24.28 7.92
CA LYS A 102 -0.36 -25.08 9.13
C LYS A 102 -1.53 -26.07 9.03
N GLU A 103 -2.67 -25.63 8.51
CA GLU A 103 -3.84 -26.51 8.34
C GLU A 103 -3.61 -27.58 7.27
N MET A 104 -2.87 -27.28 6.21
CA MET A 104 -2.47 -28.28 5.21
C MET A 104 -1.42 -29.25 5.76
N ALA A 105 -0.45 -28.77 6.52
CA ALA A 105 0.57 -29.60 7.16
C ALA A 105 -0.01 -30.60 8.16
N LYS A 106 -1.01 -30.19 8.96
CA LYS A 106 -1.77 -31.09 9.86
C LYS A 106 -2.47 -32.24 9.12
N ARG A 107 -2.64 -32.12 7.81
CA ARG A 107 -3.31 -33.11 6.93
C ARG A 107 -2.33 -33.89 6.05
N GLY A 108 -1.03 -33.74 6.28
CA GLY A 108 0.02 -34.47 5.57
C GLY A 108 0.56 -33.77 4.32
N TYR A 109 0.03 -32.59 3.95
CA TYR A 109 0.49 -31.87 2.77
C TYR A 109 1.56 -30.85 3.15
N ARG A 110 2.75 -30.96 2.55
CA ARG A 110 3.87 -30.02 2.78
C ARG A 110 3.85 -28.90 1.75
N TYR A 111 4.10 -27.68 2.21
CA TYR A 111 4.35 -26.51 1.37
C TYR A 111 5.84 -26.19 1.45
N GLY A 112 6.48 -26.04 0.29
CA GLY A 112 7.89 -25.67 0.18
C GLY A 112 8.06 -24.74 -1.02
N THR A 113 8.96 -23.77 -0.88
CA THR A 113 9.36 -22.88 -1.98
C THR A 113 10.65 -23.43 -2.57
N VAL A 114 10.69 -23.62 -3.90
CA VAL A 114 11.92 -23.98 -4.61
C VAL A 114 12.47 -22.71 -5.24
N THR A 115 13.65 -22.26 -4.80
CA THR A 115 14.41 -21.22 -5.50
C THR A 115 15.25 -21.91 -6.57
N VAL A 116 14.95 -21.68 -7.84
CA VAL A 116 15.81 -22.13 -8.94
C VAL A 116 16.86 -21.03 -9.16
N GLY A 117 18.11 -21.31 -8.81
CA GLY A 117 19.23 -20.42 -9.11
C GLY A 117 19.44 -20.31 -10.62
N SER A 118 19.55 -19.09 -11.14
CA SER A 118 19.93 -18.79 -12.53
C SER A 118 21.44 -18.80 -12.69
#